data_AF-A0A7Y6EC02-F1
#
_entry.id   AF-A0A7Y6EC02-F1
#
_cell.length_a   1.000
_cell.length_b   1.000
_cell.length_c   1.000
_cell.angle_alpha   90.00
_cell.angle_beta   90.00
_cell.angle_gamma   90.00
#
_symmetry.space_group_name_H-M   'P 1'
#
loop_
_entity.id
_entity.type
_entity.pdbx_description
1 polymer ?
#
loop_
_entity_poly.entity_id
_entity_poly.type
_entity_poly.pdbx_seq_one_letter_code
_entity_poly.pdbx_strand_id
1 'polypeptide(L)'
;MDINARFATIALQCSVIAIFLSSLGACANRVDSMPVPVSNPKASANAGIAPLLSVSAPGSERFFAVGRLHGTKGEGWNCTATLFASSETPNDNQRARILSAGHCARMTGDNEVVIDQPMGEGWKFTAKYFHDNKDEHVQVPIERIVYSTMKSTDVAVMELGVTYGFMKSLGIKPLLLEELKTTDSTNEAVHIPMGLFPGGFFLRHSICQALSPQAVFEGFQPIREDTPWFFPQAIPTDCIGVYGGSSGAPVFAKDGTRVIGVLSTAVTPNFNGCGWGRPCEVNANGVISRPEAVYFVSVGSILKALESDNTLDLSKLDPGTGVALERTGSWSTQAQIKGEDGNVQPAKWNLKINDGFEFIRYKTGPAYSTRCELAKGYGAPLRAADQPLIELPVGPEEGVRSMCVIGIKPDETASQPMPYATVKLREIDNTPPVHVPEIAVQENGDRWGVLLQLTANENARANIKYGPQSTTECANMDGYQAYDVSFYLSKDRQWRVCAFGEDEAGNPGPIVSKDI
;
A
#
# COMPACT_ATOMS: atom_id res chain seq x y z
N MET A 1 48.41 -41.39 13.67
CA MET A 1 48.65 -41.24 15.11
C MET A 1 48.11 -39.89 15.53
N ASP A 2 47.33 -39.92 16.59
CA ASP A 2 46.40 -38.91 17.11
C ASP A 2 46.79 -37.44 17.00
N ILE A 3 45.82 -36.60 16.62
CA ILE A 3 45.39 -35.44 17.43
C ILE A 3 43.86 -35.29 17.29
N ASN A 4 43.14 -35.76 18.30
CA ASN A 4 41.73 -35.47 18.57
C ASN A 4 41.64 -34.29 19.54
N ALA A 5 40.83 -33.27 19.22
CA ALA A 5 39.78 -32.74 20.10
C ALA A 5 39.23 -31.38 19.62
N ARG A 6 37.90 -31.25 19.75
CA ARG A 6 37.04 -30.05 19.63
C ARG A 6 36.50 -29.78 18.21
N PHE A 7 35.32 -30.31 17.91
CA PHE A 7 34.05 -29.57 17.89
C PHE A 7 32.91 -30.55 17.54
N ALA A 8 32.21 -31.04 18.56
CA ALA A 8 30.82 -31.53 18.46
C ALA A 8 29.92 -30.28 18.58
N THR A 9 28.80 -30.09 17.88
CA THR A 9 27.70 -31.03 17.61
C THR A 9 26.82 -30.39 16.53
N ILE A 10 26.40 -31.17 15.52
CA ILE A 10 25.09 -31.16 14.79
C ILE A 10 25.34 -31.95 13.49
N ALA A 11 24.98 -33.24 13.50
CA ALA A 11 24.58 -34.05 12.35
C ALA A 11 24.67 -35.53 12.72
N LEU A 12 23.51 -36.20 12.75
CA LEU A 12 23.20 -37.59 12.37
C LEU A 12 21.84 -37.87 13.03
N GLN A 13 20.83 -38.40 12.36
CA GLN A 13 20.95 -39.59 11.53
C GLN A 13 19.71 -39.73 10.63
N CYS A 14 19.98 -40.06 9.37
CA CYS A 14 19.00 -40.53 8.40
C CYS A 14 18.96 -42.07 8.44
N SER A 15 17.74 -42.60 8.25
CA SER A 15 17.40 -43.82 7.49
C SER A 15 17.16 -45.15 8.20
N VAL A 16 16.19 -45.89 7.59
CA VAL A 16 15.85 -47.33 7.61
C VAL A 16 14.60 -47.65 8.47
N ILE A 17 13.42 -48.11 7.98
CA ILE A 17 12.98 -48.76 6.71
C ILE A 17 11.46 -48.54 6.44
N ALA A 18 11.11 -48.63 5.13
CA ALA A 18 9.83 -48.66 4.41
C ALA A 18 8.70 -49.53 5.06
N ILE A 19 7.39 -49.40 4.75
CA ILE A 19 6.68 -49.48 3.45
C ILE A 19 5.23 -49.00 3.68
N PHE A 20 4.70 -48.07 2.87
CA PHE A 20 3.49 -48.24 2.02
C PHE A 20 3.11 -46.92 1.32
N LEU A 21 2.96 -47.02 0.00
CA LEU A 21 2.62 -45.95 -0.94
C LEU A 21 1.22 -45.36 -0.67
N SER A 22 1.12 -44.03 -0.63
CA SER A 22 0.16 -43.21 -1.39
C SER A 22 0.17 -41.76 -0.89
N SER A 23 -0.04 -40.81 -1.81
CA SER A 23 -0.06 -39.34 -1.65
C SER A 23 1.31 -38.61 -1.63
N LEU A 24 1.86 -38.41 -2.83
CA LEU A 24 2.61 -37.18 -3.12
C LEU A 24 1.65 -35.99 -3.11
N GLY A 25 1.99 -34.90 -2.41
CA GLY A 25 1.39 -33.59 -2.65
C GLY A 25 1.41 -32.64 -1.47
N ALA A 26 2.21 -31.58 -1.57
CA ALA A 26 2.10 -30.30 -0.86
C ALA A 26 2.57 -30.22 0.61
N CYS A 27 3.90 -30.27 0.80
CA CYS A 27 4.53 -29.22 1.61
C CYS A 27 4.93 -28.10 0.65
N ALA A 28 4.01 -27.17 0.39
CA ALA A 28 4.25 -25.97 -0.39
C ALA A 28 4.30 -24.75 0.54
N ASN A 29 5.37 -23.98 0.35
CA ASN A 29 5.66 -22.72 1.00
C ASN A 29 4.47 -21.75 0.97
N ARG A 30 4.23 -21.08 2.10
CA ARG A 30 3.12 -20.17 2.37
C ARG A 30 3.28 -18.77 1.74
N VAL A 31 3.90 -18.66 0.57
CA VAL A 31 4.05 -17.39 -0.16
C VAL A 31 3.97 -17.71 -1.65
N ASP A 32 2.75 -17.78 -2.20
CA ASP A 32 2.46 -17.73 -3.66
C ASP A 32 0.97 -17.95 -4.01
N SER A 33 0.07 -18.12 -3.05
CA SER A 33 -1.36 -18.25 -3.31
C SER A 33 -2.11 -16.99 -2.88
N MET A 34 -2.08 -15.95 -3.71
CA MET A 34 -3.21 -15.02 -3.73
C MET A 34 -4.43 -15.82 -4.21
N PRO A 35 -5.55 -15.83 -3.49
CA PRO A 35 -6.77 -16.44 -3.98
C PRO A 35 -7.20 -15.74 -5.27
N VAL A 36 -7.40 -16.52 -6.33
CA VAL A 36 -8.06 -16.08 -7.56
C VAL A 36 -9.44 -15.55 -7.17
N PRO A 37 -9.82 -14.31 -7.54
CA PRO A 37 -11.18 -13.85 -7.29
C PRO A 37 -12.15 -14.71 -8.11
N VAL A 38 -12.96 -15.49 -7.41
CA VAL A 38 -14.20 -16.05 -7.98
C VAL A 38 -15.09 -14.85 -8.30
N SER A 39 -15.62 -14.81 -9.53
CA SER A 39 -16.46 -13.73 -10.02
C SER A 39 -17.65 -13.48 -9.09
N ASN A 40 -17.82 -12.22 -8.69
CA ASN A 40 -18.98 -11.79 -7.90
C ASN A 40 -20.21 -11.70 -8.83
N PRO A 41 -21.27 -12.49 -8.61
CA PRO A 41 -22.49 -12.44 -9.42
C PRO A 41 -23.32 -11.15 -9.19
N LYS A 42 -22.86 -10.23 -8.34
CA LYS A 42 -23.45 -8.90 -8.12
C LYS A 42 -22.50 -7.73 -8.44
N ALA A 43 -21.40 -7.97 -9.14
CA ALA A 43 -20.62 -6.87 -9.71
C ALA A 43 -21.44 -6.16 -10.80
N SER A 44 -21.48 -4.83 -10.75
CA SER A 44 -22.02 -4.01 -11.84
C SER A 44 -21.27 -4.34 -13.13
N ALA A 45 -21.98 -4.53 -14.23
CA ALA A 45 -21.41 -4.91 -15.53
C ALA A 45 -20.46 -3.86 -16.17
N ASN A 46 -20.11 -2.79 -15.44
CA ASN A 46 -19.27 -1.68 -15.93
C ASN A 46 -17.92 -1.52 -15.22
N ALA A 47 -17.52 -2.36 -14.26
CA ALA A 47 -16.08 -2.60 -13.98
C ALA A 47 -15.52 -3.57 -15.04
N GLY A 48 -15.52 -3.11 -16.28
CA GLY A 48 -14.97 -3.87 -17.41
C GLY A 48 -13.44 -3.89 -17.36
N ILE A 49 -12.86 -4.93 -17.94
CA ILE A 49 -11.43 -4.95 -18.23
C ILE A 49 -11.20 -3.99 -19.39
N ALA A 50 -10.25 -3.05 -19.25
CA ALA A 50 -9.90 -2.11 -20.31
C ALA A 50 -9.52 -2.85 -21.63
N PRO A 51 -9.88 -2.34 -22.81
CA PRO A 51 -9.51 -2.94 -24.08
C PRO A 51 -8.00 -3.15 -24.22
N LEU A 52 -7.60 -4.28 -24.82
CA LEU A 52 -6.20 -4.53 -25.18
C LEU A 52 -5.75 -3.53 -26.24
N LEU A 53 -4.53 -3.03 -26.08
CA LEU A 53 -3.85 -2.32 -27.14
C LEU A 53 -3.12 -3.33 -28.04
N SER A 54 -3.22 -3.09 -29.35
CA SER A 54 -2.42 -3.76 -30.37
C SER A 54 -1.27 -2.86 -30.79
N VAL A 55 -0.09 -3.45 -30.97
CA VAL A 55 1.10 -2.74 -31.49
C VAL A 55 0.89 -2.15 -32.88
N SER A 56 -0.04 -2.74 -33.65
CA SER A 56 -0.35 -2.36 -35.03
C SER A 56 -1.53 -1.40 -35.14
N ALA A 57 -2.21 -1.10 -34.04
CA ALA A 57 -3.32 -0.17 -34.03
C ALA A 57 -2.82 1.26 -34.33
N PRO A 58 -3.52 2.04 -35.18
CA PRO A 58 -3.18 3.43 -35.44
C PRO A 58 -3.09 4.26 -34.15
N GLY A 59 -2.00 4.99 -33.94
CA GLY A 59 -1.79 5.84 -32.77
C GLY A 59 -1.21 5.12 -31.56
N SER A 60 -1.01 3.80 -31.60
CA SER A 60 -0.43 3.03 -30.49
C SER A 60 1.04 3.35 -30.22
N GLU A 61 1.75 3.92 -31.19
CA GLU A 61 3.16 4.30 -31.10
C GLU A 61 3.45 5.28 -29.96
N ARG A 62 2.46 6.12 -29.60
CA ARG A 62 2.57 7.05 -28.46
C ARG A 62 2.70 6.33 -27.10
N PHE A 63 2.35 5.05 -27.05
CA PHE A 63 2.43 4.22 -25.84
C PHE A 63 3.62 3.26 -25.81
N PHE A 64 4.53 3.32 -26.79
CA PHE A 64 5.68 2.39 -26.84
C PHE A 64 6.65 2.57 -25.66
N ALA A 65 6.66 3.75 -25.04
CA ALA A 65 7.41 4.03 -23.83
C ALA A 65 6.87 3.31 -22.58
N VAL A 66 5.63 2.82 -22.63
CA VAL A 66 4.96 2.18 -21.49
C VAL A 66 5.25 0.69 -21.50
N GLY A 67 5.47 0.12 -20.33
CA GLY A 67 5.92 -1.25 -20.21
C GLY A 67 5.69 -1.87 -18.86
N ARG A 68 5.98 -3.18 -18.80
CA ARG A 68 5.92 -3.96 -17.57
C ARG A 68 7.18 -3.70 -16.76
N LEU A 69 6.99 -3.32 -15.51
CA LEU A 69 8.01 -3.39 -14.48
C LEU A 69 7.84 -4.72 -13.74
N HIS A 70 8.92 -5.47 -13.61
CA HIS A 70 8.92 -6.80 -13.01
C HIS A 70 10.05 -6.90 -11.98
N GLY A 71 9.68 -7.11 -10.73
CA GLY A 71 10.62 -7.50 -9.67
C GLY A 71 10.78 -9.02 -9.56
N THR A 72 11.69 -9.46 -8.71
CA THR A 72 11.99 -10.89 -8.47
C THR A 72 11.12 -11.50 -7.37
N LYS A 73 11.01 -12.84 -7.42
CA LYS A 73 10.18 -13.63 -6.50
C LYS A 73 10.68 -13.47 -5.05
N GLY A 74 9.81 -12.98 -4.17
CA GLY A 74 10.11 -12.75 -2.75
C GLY A 74 10.34 -11.27 -2.39
N GLU A 75 10.57 -10.39 -3.37
CA GLU A 75 10.85 -8.96 -3.14
C GLU A 75 10.02 -8.00 -4.02
N GLY A 76 9.40 -8.45 -5.12
CA GLY A 76 8.71 -7.55 -6.05
C GLY A 76 7.35 -8.04 -6.58
N TRP A 77 6.41 -7.10 -6.70
CA TRP A 77 5.17 -7.21 -7.47
C TRP A 77 5.40 -6.78 -8.93
N ASN A 78 4.47 -7.14 -9.83
CA ASN A 78 4.48 -6.54 -11.15
C ASN A 78 3.79 -5.19 -11.09
N CYS A 79 4.35 -4.23 -11.80
CA CYS A 79 3.80 -2.90 -11.97
C CYS A 79 3.87 -2.49 -13.44
N THR A 80 3.32 -1.33 -13.72
CA THR A 80 3.53 -0.61 -14.98
C THR A 80 4.53 0.52 -14.74
N ALA A 81 5.36 0.80 -15.73
CA ALA A 81 6.27 1.94 -15.71
C ALA A 81 6.36 2.56 -17.09
N THR A 82 6.91 3.77 -17.17
CA THR A 82 7.06 4.49 -18.43
C THR A 82 8.44 5.12 -18.58
N LEU A 83 9.04 5.00 -19.77
CA LEU A 83 10.26 5.70 -20.14
C LEU A 83 9.96 7.19 -20.31
N PHE A 84 10.68 8.06 -19.61
CA PHE A 84 10.50 9.52 -19.69
C PHE A 84 11.82 10.26 -19.84
N ALA A 85 11.77 11.52 -20.27
CA ALA A 85 12.92 12.41 -20.34
C ALA A 85 12.49 13.89 -20.36
N SER A 86 13.46 14.81 -20.25
CA SER A 86 13.25 16.26 -20.40
C SER A 86 12.98 16.69 -21.84
N SER A 87 13.31 15.85 -22.83
CA SER A 87 13.06 16.09 -24.26
C SER A 87 12.76 14.78 -24.99
N GLU A 88 12.16 14.85 -26.18
CA GLU A 88 11.92 13.67 -27.03
C GLU A 88 13.21 13.08 -27.61
N THR A 89 14.29 13.86 -27.62
CA THR A 89 15.61 13.51 -28.14
C THR A 89 16.68 13.74 -27.08
N PRO A 90 16.65 13.00 -25.95
CA PRO A 90 17.68 13.09 -24.93
C PRO A 90 19.02 12.60 -25.49
N ASN A 91 20.11 12.84 -24.78
CA ASN A 91 21.42 12.38 -25.19
C ASN A 91 21.46 10.84 -25.24
N ASP A 92 21.73 10.28 -26.42
CA ASP A 92 21.73 8.84 -26.68
C ASP A 92 22.71 8.05 -25.77
N ASN A 93 23.72 8.71 -25.18
CA ASN A 93 24.70 8.10 -24.26
C ASN A 93 24.28 8.14 -22.79
N GLN A 94 23.25 8.90 -22.41
CA GLN A 94 22.77 8.94 -21.04
C GLN A 94 21.99 7.67 -20.69
N ARG A 95 22.11 7.21 -19.45
CA ARG A 95 21.29 6.13 -18.90
C ARG A 95 19.81 6.51 -18.99
N ALA A 96 18.99 5.58 -19.46
CA ALA A 96 17.55 5.76 -19.58
C ALA A 96 16.87 5.72 -18.21
N ARG A 97 15.79 6.48 -18.02
CA ARG A 97 15.02 6.50 -16.77
C ARG A 97 13.55 6.20 -16.99
N ILE A 98 12.97 5.54 -16.01
CA ILE A 98 11.55 5.20 -15.98
C ILE A 98 10.86 5.82 -14.76
N LEU A 99 9.59 6.15 -14.93
CA LEU A 99 8.68 6.62 -13.90
C LEU A 99 7.69 5.51 -13.55
N SER A 100 7.40 5.33 -12.27
CA SER A 100 6.39 4.41 -11.74
C SER A 100 5.84 4.93 -10.41
N ALA A 101 5.04 4.13 -9.71
CA ALA A 101 4.63 4.42 -8.34
C ALA A 101 5.78 4.14 -7.36
N GLY A 102 5.78 4.82 -6.23
CA GLY A 102 6.78 4.69 -5.16
C GLY A 102 6.88 3.25 -4.66
N HIS A 103 5.71 2.68 -4.32
CA HIS A 103 5.59 1.30 -3.83
C HIS A 103 6.03 0.23 -4.83
N CYS A 104 6.09 0.56 -6.12
CA CYS A 104 6.59 -0.33 -7.16
C CYS A 104 8.12 -0.42 -7.16
N ALA A 105 8.83 0.61 -6.71
CA ALA A 105 10.28 0.57 -6.58
C ALA A 105 10.71 0.02 -5.21
N ARG A 106 10.03 0.44 -4.14
CA ARG A 106 10.25 -0.02 -2.77
C ARG A 106 9.04 0.33 -1.91
N MET A 107 8.58 -0.62 -1.11
CA MET A 107 7.49 -0.39 -0.16
C MET A 107 8.01 0.41 1.04
N THR A 108 7.80 1.72 1.04
CA THR A 108 8.26 2.64 2.08
C THR A 108 7.18 2.88 3.13
N GLY A 109 7.56 3.30 4.34
CA GLY A 109 6.60 3.84 5.31
C GLY A 109 5.94 5.17 4.86
N ASP A 110 5.06 5.72 5.71
CA ASP A 110 4.32 6.98 5.49
C ASP A 110 5.19 8.24 5.36
N ASN A 111 6.42 8.20 5.85
CA ASN A 111 7.34 9.34 5.84
C ASN A 111 8.76 8.99 5.37
N GLU A 112 8.94 7.83 4.75
CA GLU A 112 10.24 7.38 4.24
C GLU A 112 10.43 7.80 2.77
N VAL A 113 11.66 8.19 2.45
CA VAL A 113 12.09 8.53 1.09
C VAL A 113 13.36 7.75 0.79
N VAL A 114 13.42 7.15 -0.39
CA VAL A 114 14.57 6.40 -0.89
C VAL A 114 15.24 7.24 -1.96
N ILE A 115 16.51 7.58 -1.74
CA ILE A 115 17.30 8.41 -2.66
C ILE A 115 18.59 7.67 -3.00
N ASP A 116 18.89 7.61 -4.29
CA ASP A 116 20.15 7.10 -4.84
C ASP A 116 20.59 5.75 -4.24
N GLN A 117 19.70 4.75 -4.34
CA GLN A 117 19.96 3.39 -3.85
C GLN A 117 20.06 2.39 -5.00
N PRO A 118 20.91 1.36 -4.90
CA PRO A 118 20.91 0.27 -5.87
C PRO A 118 19.54 -0.42 -5.90
N MET A 119 19.10 -0.80 -7.09
CA MET A 119 17.93 -1.66 -7.25
C MET A 119 18.30 -3.10 -6.86
N GLY A 120 17.33 -3.86 -6.33
CA GLY A 120 17.52 -5.28 -6.03
C GLY A 120 17.90 -6.08 -7.28
N GLU A 121 18.52 -7.25 -7.09
CA GLU A 121 18.91 -8.10 -8.21
C GLU A 121 17.68 -8.62 -8.98
N GLY A 122 17.81 -8.67 -10.31
CA GLY A 122 16.82 -9.26 -11.21
C GLY A 122 15.61 -8.40 -11.54
N TRP A 123 15.56 -7.15 -11.09
CA TRP A 123 14.54 -6.19 -11.51
C TRP A 123 14.67 -5.82 -13.00
N LYS A 124 13.55 -5.84 -13.72
CA LYS A 124 13.48 -5.63 -15.16
C LYS A 124 12.37 -4.67 -15.57
N PHE A 125 12.62 -3.97 -16.67
CA PHE A 125 11.63 -3.21 -17.42
C PHE A 125 11.50 -3.76 -18.84
N THR A 126 10.27 -3.90 -19.32
CA THR A 126 9.97 -4.32 -20.69
C THR A 126 8.96 -3.34 -21.29
N ALA A 127 9.47 -2.34 -22.02
CA ALA A 127 8.66 -1.41 -22.80
C ALA A 127 7.92 -2.11 -23.94
N LYS A 128 6.96 -1.41 -24.56
CA LYS A 128 6.19 -1.90 -25.72
C LYS A 128 5.55 -3.27 -25.42
N TYR A 129 4.93 -3.41 -24.25
CA TYR A 129 4.41 -4.69 -23.73
C TYR A 129 2.99 -5.03 -24.26
N PHE A 130 2.83 -5.06 -25.59
CA PHE A 130 1.56 -5.37 -26.24
C PHE A 130 1.32 -6.88 -26.38
N HIS A 131 0.08 -7.28 -26.65
CA HIS A 131 -0.28 -8.69 -26.73
C HIS A 131 0.19 -9.40 -28.01
N ASP A 132 0.55 -8.65 -29.05
CA ASP A 132 0.77 -9.11 -30.43
C ASP A 132 2.21 -8.88 -30.90
N ASN A 133 3.11 -8.50 -29.99
CA ASN A 133 4.55 -8.36 -30.24
C ASN A 133 5.40 -9.13 -29.22
N LYS A 134 4.88 -10.24 -28.68
CA LYS A 134 5.53 -10.99 -27.59
C LYS A 134 6.96 -11.40 -27.91
N ASP A 135 7.22 -11.79 -29.16
CA ASP A 135 8.54 -12.21 -29.63
C ASP A 135 9.53 -11.04 -29.75
N GLU A 136 9.05 -9.79 -29.68
CA GLU A 136 9.86 -8.56 -29.69
C GLU A 136 10.12 -7.99 -28.28
N HIS A 137 9.62 -8.64 -27.22
CA HIS A 137 9.75 -8.12 -25.85
C HIS A 137 11.21 -8.20 -25.39
N VAL A 138 11.85 -7.04 -25.24
CA VAL A 138 13.22 -6.91 -24.73
C VAL A 138 13.21 -6.48 -23.28
N GLN A 139 13.72 -7.34 -22.39
CA GLN A 139 13.89 -7.01 -20.97
C GLN A 139 15.20 -6.26 -20.75
N VAL A 140 15.13 -5.13 -20.06
CA VAL A 140 16.31 -4.35 -19.67
C VAL A 140 16.43 -4.29 -18.15
N PRO A 141 17.64 -4.36 -17.57
CA PRO A 141 17.84 -4.26 -16.14
C PRO A 141 17.48 -2.86 -15.62
N ILE A 142 16.90 -2.83 -14.42
CA ILE A 142 16.79 -1.60 -13.61
C ILE A 142 17.95 -1.66 -12.61
N GLU A 143 18.83 -0.65 -12.61
CA GLU A 143 20.07 -0.67 -11.81
C GLU A 143 19.94 0.15 -10.52
N ARG A 144 19.10 1.18 -10.50
CA ARG A 144 19.11 2.17 -9.43
C ARG A 144 17.74 2.80 -9.20
N ILE A 145 17.37 2.98 -7.94
CA ILE A 145 16.30 3.87 -7.50
C ILE A 145 16.93 5.26 -7.38
N VAL A 146 16.57 6.17 -8.29
CA VAL A 146 17.03 7.57 -8.23
C VAL A 146 16.31 8.30 -7.10
N TYR A 147 14.99 8.12 -7.05
CA TYR A 147 14.10 8.67 -6.03
C TYR A 147 12.86 7.80 -5.92
N SER A 148 12.37 7.51 -4.71
CA SER A 148 11.09 6.85 -4.48
C SER A 148 10.49 7.28 -3.14
N THR A 149 9.18 7.49 -3.10
CA THR A 149 8.47 7.74 -1.83
C THR A 149 6.99 7.42 -1.92
N MET A 150 6.41 7.07 -0.76
CA MET A 150 4.97 7.07 -0.49
C MET A 150 4.54 8.20 0.46
N LYS A 151 5.45 9.13 0.79
CA LYS A 151 5.19 10.28 1.66
C LYS A 151 4.45 11.35 0.88
N SER A 152 3.17 11.56 1.21
CA SER A 152 2.27 12.56 0.59
C SER A 152 2.00 12.40 -0.91
N THR A 153 2.74 11.52 -1.59
CA THR A 153 2.60 11.13 -2.99
C THR A 153 3.21 9.74 -3.15
N ASP A 154 2.95 9.07 -4.26
CA ASP A 154 3.40 7.70 -4.53
C ASP A 154 4.08 7.66 -5.90
N VAL A 155 5.35 8.07 -5.94
CA VAL A 155 6.14 8.20 -7.18
C VAL A 155 7.53 7.63 -7.02
N ALA A 156 8.04 7.04 -8.10
CA ALA A 156 9.42 6.58 -8.20
C ALA A 156 10.03 6.94 -9.56
N VAL A 157 11.29 7.38 -9.51
CA VAL A 157 12.19 7.44 -10.67
C VAL A 157 13.27 6.39 -10.51
N MET A 158 13.41 5.55 -11.52
CA MET A 158 14.43 4.51 -11.58
C MET A 158 15.28 4.65 -12.83
N GLU A 159 16.56 4.28 -12.72
CA GLU A 159 17.52 4.30 -13.81
C GLU A 159 17.75 2.88 -14.34
N LEU A 160 17.74 2.76 -15.66
CA LEU A 160 17.95 1.51 -16.38
C LEU A 160 19.44 1.29 -16.63
N GLY A 161 19.84 0.02 -16.75
CA GLY A 161 21.21 -0.37 -17.14
C GLY A 161 21.50 -0.22 -18.63
N VAL A 162 20.64 0.47 -19.37
CA VAL A 162 20.77 0.78 -20.80
C VAL A 162 20.62 2.28 -21.02
N THR A 163 21.06 2.77 -22.18
CA THR A 163 20.99 4.20 -22.53
C THR A 163 19.72 4.53 -23.31
N TYR A 164 19.41 5.83 -23.45
CA TYR A 164 18.35 6.26 -24.36
C TYR A 164 18.63 5.87 -25.82
N GLY A 165 19.90 5.85 -26.25
CA GLY A 165 20.29 5.37 -27.58
C GLY A 165 19.93 3.90 -27.80
N PHE A 166 20.07 3.04 -26.78
CA PHE A 166 19.62 1.65 -26.84
C PHE A 166 18.09 1.57 -26.95
N MET A 167 17.34 2.31 -26.12
CA MET A 167 15.87 2.32 -26.18
C MET A 167 15.37 2.81 -27.56
N LYS A 168 16.01 3.84 -28.11
CA LYS A 168 15.74 4.36 -29.46
C LYS A 168 16.03 3.34 -30.55
N SER A 169 17.06 2.52 -30.41
CA SER A 169 17.35 1.43 -31.35
C SER A 169 16.24 0.36 -31.40
N LEU A 170 15.46 0.24 -30.33
CA LEU A 170 14.26 -0.58 -30.25
C LEU A 170 12.99 0.13 -30.77
N GLY A 171 13.13 1.35 -31.32
CA GLY A 171 12.02 2.18 -31.78
C GLY A 171 11.22 2.84 -30.64
N ILE A 172 11.78 2.90 -29.42
CA ILE A 172 11.09 3.46 -28.25
C ILE A 172 11.63 4.86 -27.97
N LYS A 173 10.74 5.85 -27.95
CA LYS A 173 11.04 7.23 -27.56
C LYS A 173 10.54 7.50 -26.13
N PRO A 174 11.22 8.33 -25.33
CA PRO A 174 10.71 8.73 -24.03
C PRO A 174 9.48 9.63 -24.14
N LEU A 175 8.65 9.62 -23.11
CA LEU A 175 7.56 10.58 -22.94
C LEU A 175 8.03 11.83 -22.18
N LEU A 176 7.29 12.91 -22.34
CA LEU A 176 7.47 14.14 -21.59
C LEU A 176 6.51 14.20 -20.41
N LEU A 177 6.98 14.77 -19.31
CA LEU A 177 6.16 15.07 -18.14
C LEU A 177 5.51 16.44 -18.30
N GLU A 178 4.32 16.61 -17.73
CA GLU A 178 3.61 17.88 -17.67
C GLU A 178 2.92 18.08 -16.32
N GLU A 179 2.79 19.36 -15.91
CA GLU A 179 1.98 19.72 -14.76
C GLU A 179 0.50 19.44 -15.04
N LEU A 180 -0.16 18.75 -14.11
CA LEU A 180 -1.60 18.54 -14.15
C LEU A 180 -2.35 19.88 -14.13
N LYS A 181 -3.22 20.11 -15.13
CA LYS A 181 -4.07 21.30 -15.20
C LYS A 181 -5.50 20.96 -14.81
N THR A 182 -6.24 21.97 -14.34
CA THR A 182 -7.68 21.83 -14.06
C THR A 182 -8.51 21.47 -15.30
N THR A 183 -7.97 21.74 -16.50
CA THR A 183 -8.58 21.38 -17.79
C THR A 183 -8.38 19.91 -18.17
N ASP A 184 -7.53 19.16 -17.46
CA ASP A 184 -7.24 17.76 -17.73
C ASP A 184 -8.25 16.82 -17.06
N SER A 185 -9.50 17.27 -16.96
CA SER A 185 -10.60 16.48 -16.40
C SER A 185 -10.86 15.23 -17.24
N THR A 186 -10.61 15.26 -18.55
CA THR A 186 -10.55 14.06 -19.39
C THR A 186 -9.09 13.64 -19.58
N ASN A 187 -8.78 12.37 -19.31
CA ASN A 187 -7.43 11.81 -19.39
C ASN A 187 -7.45 10.38 -19.96
N GLU A 188 -6.27 9.83 -20.19
CA GLU A 188 -6.07 8.45 -20.65
C GLU A 188 -5.13 7.71 -19.70
N ALA A 189 -5.37 6.42 -19.45
CA ALA A 189 -4.46 5.58 -18.67
C ALA A 189 -3.94 4.38 -19.49
N VAL A 190 -2.60 4.34 -19.52
CA VAL A 190 -1.65 3.37 -20.06
C VAL A 190 -1.30 2.15 -19.19
N HIS A 191 -2.09 1.09 -18.99
CA HIS A 191 -1.81 0.15 -17.87
C HIS A 191 -1.77 -1.36 -18.22
N ILE A 192 -1.08 -2.15 -17.38
CA ILE A 192 -0.93 -3.61 -17.52
C ILE A 192 -1.51 -4.30 -16.26
N PRO A 193 -2.82 -4.57 -16.22
CA PRO A 193 -3.44 -5.18 -15.05
C PRO A 193 -3.12 -6.68 -14.99
N MET A 194 -2.84 -7.15 -13.78
CA MET A 194 -2.72 -8.55 -13.41
C MET A 194 -4.06 -9.12 -12.96
N GLY A 195 -4.46 -10.22 -13.58
CA GLY A 195 -5.59 -11.06 -13.21
C GLY A 195 -5.91 -12.08 -14.30
N LEU A 196 -6.80 -13.03 -14.03
CA LEU A 196 -7.25 -14.00 -15.04
C LEU A 196 -8.21 -13.34 -16.04
N PHE A 197 -7.65 -12.49 -16.89
CA PHE A 197 -8.36 -11.68 -17.87
C PHE A 197 -8.27 -12.30 -19.27
N PRO A 198 -9.35 -12.23 -20.08
CA PRO A 198 -9.27 -12.55 -21.51
C PRO A 198 -8.15 -11.76 -22.19
N GLY A 199 -7.30 -12.46 -22.93
CA GLY A 199 -6.14 -11.90 -23.63
C GLY A 199 -4.87 -11.71 -22.78
N GLY A 200 -4.92 -11.97 -21.47
CA GLY A 200 -3.75 -11.95 -20.58
C GLY A 200 -3.35 -10.57 -20.05
N PHE A 201 -2.15 -10.50 -19.47
CA PHE A 201 -1.56 -9.31 -18.85
C PHE A 201 -0.73 -8.55 -19.87
N PHE A 202 -1.35 -7.66 -20.64
CA PHE A 202 -0.68 -6.81 -21.63
C PHE A 202 -1.23 -5.40 -21.54
N LEU A 203 -0.61 -4.46 -22.25
CA LEU A 203 -1.05 -3.07 -22.28
C LEU A 203 -2.53 -2.95 -22.66
N ARG A 204 -3.24 -2.19 -21.84
CA ARG A 204 -4.64 -1.82 -22.01
C ARG A 204 -4.79 -0.32 -21.87
N HIS A 205 -5.85 0.19 -22.49
CA HIS A 205 -6.11 1.61 -22.56
C HIS A 205 -7.50 1.93 -22.04
N SER A 206 -7.57 2.88 -21.12
CA SER A 206 -8.82 3.48 -20.65
C SER A 206 -8.82 4.99 -20.89
N ILE A 207 -9.95 5.51 -21.36
CA ILE A 207 -10.25 6.94 -21.34
C ILE A 207 -11.09 7.19 -20.10
N CYS A 208 -10.72 8.20 -19.31
CA CYS A 208 -11.27 8.43 -17.99
C CYS A 208 -11.59 9.91 -17.74
N GLN A 209 -12.36 10.17 -16.70
CA GLN A 209 -12.62 11.47 -16.11
C GLN A 209 -11.99 11.56 -14.73
N ALA A 210 -11.05 12.51 -14.56
CA ALA A 210 -10.54 12.91 -13.26
C ALA A 210 -11.54 13.80 -12.53
N LEU A 211 -11.61 13.62 -11.21
CA LEU A 211 -12.33 14.47 -10.27
C LEU A 211 -11.37 15.45 -9.59
N SER A 212 -11.93 16.31 -8.73
CA SER A 212 -11.10 17.21 -7.91
C SER A 212 -10.25 16.42 -6.91
N PRO A 213 -9.00 16.85 -6.62
CA PRO A 213 -8.14 16.19 -5.65
C PRO A 213 -8.84 15.96 -4.31
N GLN A 214 -8.59 14.79 -3.72
CA GLN A 214 -9.08 14.38 -2.42
C GLN A 214 -7.92 13.98 -1.51
N ALA A 215 -8.11 14.18 -0.21
CA ALA A 215 -7.23 13.60 0.79
C ALA A 215 -7.58 12.12 0.92
N VAL A 216 -6.65 11.23 0.57
CA VAL A 216 -6.85 9.78 0.59
C VAL A 216 -5.87 9.16 1.57
N PHE A 217 -6.33 8.21 2.38
CA PHE A 217 -5.43 7.33 3.11
C PHE A 217 -5.66 5.87 2.70
N GLU A 218 -4.64 5.05 2.87
CA GLU A 218 -4.72 3.61 2.69
C GLU A 218 -3.99 2.91 3.82
N GLY A 219 -4.64 1.89 4.40
CA GLY A 219 -4.06 1.14 5.50
C GLY A 219 -2.89 0.26 5.04
N PHE A 220 -1.95 0.01 5.94
CA PHE A 220 -0.83 -0.91 5.71
C PHE A 220 -1.02 -2.26 6.41
N GLN A 221 -2.21 -2.56 6.92
CA GLN A 221 -2.58 -3.85 7.53
C GLN A 221 -2.63 -4.95 6.44
N PRO A 222 -2.20 -6.20 6.70
CA PRO A 222 -1.64 -6.75 7.93
C PRO A 222 -0.13 -6.49 8.11
N ILE A 223 0.49 -5.64 7.28
CA ILE A 223 1.95 -5.46 7.26
C ILE A 223 2.42 -4.58 8.43
N ARG A 224 1.80 -3.41 8.67
CA ARG A 224 1.98 -2.62 9.90
C ARG A 224 0.68 -1.94 10.37
N GLU A 225 0.36 -2.10 11.65
CA GLU A 225 -0.81 -1.50 12.33
C GLU A 225 -0.58 -0.02 12.74
N ASP A 226 0.64 0.50 12.65
CA ASP A 226 1.00 1.83 13.16
C ASP A 226 0.91 2.95 12.10
N THR A 227 0.71 2.57 10.83
CA THR A 227 0.98 3.44 9.68
C THR A 227 -0.03 3.24 8.54
N PRO A 228 -0.95 4.17 8.30
CA PRO A 228 -1.57 4.33 6.99
C PRO A 228 -0.71 5.24 6.10
N TRP A 229 -0.69 4.99 4.80
CA TRP A 229 -0.21 6.00 3.84
C TRP A 229 -1.25 7.11 3.70
N PHE A 230 -0.76 8.32 3.43
CA PHE A 230 -1.63 9.48 3.26
C PHE A 230 -1.21 10.28 2.03
N PHE A 231 -2.14 10.44 1.10
CA PHE A 231 -2.01 11.16 -0.15
C PHE A 231 -2.98 12.36 -0.13
N PRO A 232 -2.57 13.52 0.42
CA PRO A 232 -3.44 14.68 0.61
C PRO A 232 -3.93 15.32 -0.69
N GLN A 233 -3.36 14.95 -1.84
CA GLN A 233 -3.66 15.50 -3.17
C GLN A 233 -3.85 14.38 -4.20
N ALA A 234 -4.32 13.20 -3.78
CA ALA A 234 -4.65 12.13 -4.71
C ALA A 234 -5.80 12.58 -5.63
N ILE A 235 -5.74 12.23 -6.90
CA ILE A 235 -6.76 12.59 -7.89
C ILE A 235 -7.60 11.36 -8.19
N PRO A 236 -8.90 11.35 -7.83
CA PRO A 236 -9.76 10.26 -8.20
C PRO A 236 -10.08 10.28 -9.70
N THR A 237 -10.24 9.09 -10.29
CA THR A 237 -10.57 8.91 -11.70
C THR A 237 -11.46 7.69 -11.89
N ASP A 238 -12.25 7.66 -12.96
CA ASP A 238 -13.14 6.55 -13.34
C ASP A 238 -12.49 5.56 -14.32
N CYS A 239 -11.15 5.51 -14.38
CA CYS A 239 -10.43 4.60 -15.25
C CYS A 239 -10.84 3.14 -15.03
N ILE A 240 -11.28 2.48 -16.10
CA ILE A 240 -11.71 1.09 -16.06
C ILE A 240 -10.53 0.12 -16.12
N GLY A 241 -10.74 -1.09 -15.58
CA GLY A 241 -9.81 -2.20 -15.69
C GLY A 241 -8.54 -2.07 -14.87
N VAL A 242 -8.49 -1.13 -13.92
CA VAL A 242 -7.34 -0.92 -13.04
C VAL A 242 -7.35 -1.96 -11.93
N TYR A 243 -6.33 -2.81 -11.92
CA TYR A 243 -6.14 -3.87 -10.92
C TYR A 243 -4.67 -3.89 -10.48
N GLY A 244 -4.29 -4.78 -9.54
CA GLY A 244 -2.88 -5.00 -9.23
C GLY A 244 -2.07 -5.21 -10.52
N GLY A 245 -0.87 -4.65 -10.64
CA GLY A 245 -0.15 -4.55 -11.94
C GLY A 245 -0.29 -3.20 -12.64
N SER A 246 -1.45 -2.55 -12.52
CA SER A 246 -1.68 -1.22 -13.08
C SER A 246 -0.97 -0.11 -12.32
N SER A 247 -0.54 -0.35 -11.07
CA SER A 247 0.25 0.59 -10.28
C SER A 247 1.47 1.12 -11.06
N GLY A 248 1.68 2.43 -10.99
CA GLY A 248 2.75 3.14 -11.69
C GLY A 248 2.49 3.41 -13.18
N ALA A 249 1.35 2.99 -13.71
CA ALA A 249 0.96 3.31 -15.08
C ALA A 249 0.87 4.84 -15.29
N PRO A 250 1.35 5.36 -16.42
CA PRO A 250 1.18 6.77 -16.74
C PRO A 250 -0.29 7.12 -16.99
N VAL A 251 -0.69 8.26 -16.42
CA VAL A 251 -1.90 8.99 -16.78
C VAL A 251 -1.50 10.13 -17.71
N PHE A 252 -2.11 10.16 -18.89
CA PHE A 252 -1.85 11.14 -19.93
C PHE A 252 -2.88 12.26 -19.90
N ALA A 253 -2.45 13.48 -20.25
CA ALA A 253 -3.38 14.51 -20.68
C ALA A 253 -4.17 14.02 -21.92
N LYS A 254 -5.30 14.64 -22.23
CA LYS A 254 -6.20 14.24 -23.33
C LYS A 254 -5.54 14.10 -24.71
N ASP A 255 -4.37 14.71 -24.92
CA ASP A 255 -3.61 14.53 -26.17
C ASP A 255 -2.92 13.15 -26.31
N GLY A 256 -2.81 12.37 -25.22
CA GLY A 256 -2.22 11.05 -25.20
C GLY A 256 -0.69 11.01 -25.34
N THR A 257 -0.01 12.15 -25.16
CA THR A 257 1.44 12.29 -25.39
C THR A 257 2.22 12.82 -24.19
N ARG A 258 1.53 13.51 -23.27
CA ARG A 258 2.14 14.15 -22.09
C ARG A 258 1.65 13.48 -20.82
N VAL A 259 2.57 13.06 -19.96
CA VAL A 259 2.28 12.36 -18.71
C VAL A 259 2.05 13.38 -17.59
N ILE A 260 0.86 13.36 -17.01
CA ILE A 260 0.42 14.30 -15.95
C ILE A 260 0.36 13.65 -14.56
N GLY A 261 0.36 12.31 -14.52
CA GLY A 261 0.23 11.55 -13.29
C GLY A 261 0.69 10.10 -13.43
N VAL A 262 0.71 9.40 -12.30
CA VAL A 262 0.90 7.94 -12.22
C VAL A 262 -0.23 7.32 -11.41
N LEU A 263 -0.80 6.22 -11.90
CA LEU A 263 -1.76 5.43 -11.12
C LEU A 263 -1.06 4.96 -9.84
N SER A 264 -1.68 5.23 -8.69
CA SER A 264 -1.11 4.92 -7.38
C SER A 264 -1.88 3.78 -6.73
N THR A 265 -3.13 4.02 -6.35
CA THR A 265 -3.94 3.05 -5.60
C THR A 265 -5.34 2.91 -6.18
N ALA A 266 -5.97 1.76 -5.92
CA ALA A 266 -7.32 1.46 -6.34
C ALA A 266 -8.00 0.49 -5.38
N VAL A 267 -9.32 0.50 -5.43
CA VAL A 267 -10.18 -0.37 -4.64
C VAL A 267 -10.15 -1.79 -5.20
N THR A 268 -9.55 -2.71 -4.46
CA THR A 268 -9.48 -4.13 -4.80
C THR A 268 -10.86 -4.77 -4.62
N PRO A 269 -11.47 -5.42 -5.62
CA PRO A 269 -12.80 -6.03 -5.50
C PRO A 269 -12.92 -6.99 -4.30
N ASN A 270 -14.14 -7.09 -3.74
CA ASN A 270 -14.51 -7.97 -2.61
C ASN A 270 -13.89 -7.66 -1.23
N PHE A 271 -13.05 -6.65 -1.12
CA PHE A 271 -12.64 -6.14 0.19
C PHE A 271 -13.75 -5.21 0.73
N ASN A 272 -13.82 -4.97 2.03
CA ASN A 272 -14.76 -4.02 2.65
C ASN A 272 -13.97 -2.97 3.44
N GLY A 273 -14.68 -2.05 4.12
CA GLY A 273 -14.07 -1.07 5.02
C GLY A 273 -13.03 -0.15 4.39
N CYS A 274 -12.20 0.43 5.25
CA CYS A 274 -11.04 1.26 4.92
C CYS A 274 -9.78 0.56 5.39
N GLY A 275 -8.78 0.44 4.53
CA GLY A 275 -7.57 -0.29 4.86
C GLY A 275 -6.77 -0.67 3.65
N TRP A 276 -6.08 -1.80 3.71
CA TRP A 276 -5.24 -2.27 2.61
C TRP A 276 -6.06 -2.65 1.38
N GLY A 277 -5.64 -2.18 0.21
CA GLY A 277 -6.35 -2.37 -1.05
C GLY A 277 -7.73 -1.68 -1.07
N ARG A 278 -8.00 -0.81 -0.10
CA ARG A 278 -9.26 -0.08 0.10
C ARG A 278 -8.95 1.36 0.54
N PRO A 279 -8.34 2.16 -0.36
CA PRO A 279 -8.08 3.56 -0.09
C PRO A 279 -9.38 4.32 0.19
N CYS A 280 -9.34 5.19 1.20
CA CYS A 280 -10.50 5.95 1.66
C CYS A 280 -10.28 7.46 1.57
N GLU A 281 -11.30 8.14 1.07
CA GLU A 281 -11.34 9.58 1.02
C GLU A 281 -11.74 10.13 2.39
N VAL A 282 -10.95 11.07 2.89
CA VAL A 282 -11.27 11.80 4.12
C VAL A 282 -11.98 13.09 3.74
N ASN A 283 -13.20 13.25 4.21
CA ASN A 283 -13.98 14.47 4.01
C ASN A 283 -14.65 14.92 5.31
N ALA A 284 -15.32 16.07 5.28
CA ALA A 284 -15.98 16.64 6.46
C ALA A 284 -17.16 15.81 7.00
N ASN A 285 -17.73 14.93 6.17
CA ASN A 285 -18.86 14.06 6.51
C ASN A 285 -18.40 12.66 6.94
N GLY A 286 -17.09 12.40 7.00
CA GLY A 286 -16.52 11.12 7.41
C GLY A 286 -15.56 10.55 6.36
N VAL A 287 -15.34 9.24 6.48
CA VAL A 287 -14.42 8.47 5.65
C VAL A 287 -15.21 7.60 4.69
N ILE A 288 -14.83 7.60 3.40
CA ILE A 288 -15.54 6.83 2.36
C ILE A 288 -14.56 6.10 1.44
N SER A 289 -14.68 4.77 1.36
CA SER A 289 -14.15 4.00 0.22
C SER A 289 -15.22 3.94 -0.86
N ARG A 290 -15.08 4.73 -1.94
CA ARG A 290 -16.00 4.61 -3.08
C ARG A 290 -15.81 3.25 -3.78
N PRO A 291 -16.88 2.57 -4.20
CA PRO A 291 -16.76 1.36 -5.01
C PRO A 291 -15.91 1.62 -6.26
N GLU A 292 -15.00 0.70 -6.56
CA GLU A 292 -14.18 0.72 -7.79
C GLU A 292 -13.34 2.00 -7.96
N ALA A 293 -13.09 2.73 -6.87
CA ALA A 293 -12.31 3.97 -6.94
C ALA A 293 -10.88 3.70 -7.39
N VAL A 294 -10.39 4.56 -8.27
CA VAL A 294 -9.00 4.60 -8.76
C VAL A 294 -8.44 5.98 -8.47
N TYR A 295 -7.19 6.02 -8.06
CA TYR A 295 -6.48 7.25 -7.74
C TYR A 295 -5.14 7.30 -8.47
N PHE A 296 -4.83 8.48 -8.99
CA PHE A 296 -3.49 8.79 -9.46
C PHE A 296 -2.91 9.96 -8.68
N VAL A 297 -1.59 10.07 -8.67
CA VAL A 297 -0.87 11.20 -8.10
C VAL A 297 -0.16 11.98 -9.20
N SER A 298 -0.01 13.29 -9.03
CA SER A 298 0.64 14.15 -10.02
C SER A 298 2.15 13.89 -10.09
N VAL A 299 2.73 14.05 -11.28
CA VAL A 299 4.19 14.04 -11.52
C VAL A 299 4.87 15.39 -11.26
N GLY A 300 4.13 16.41 -10.82
CA GLY A 300 4.61 17.79 -10.75
C GLY A 300 5.87 18.01 -9.90
N SER A 301 6.07 17.22 -8.84
CA SER A 301 7.32 17.27 -8.05
C SER A 301 8.54 16.80 -8.85
N ILE A 302 8.39 15.68 -9.56
CA ILE A 302 9.42 15.13 -10.45
C ILE A 302 9.70 16.09 -11.60
N LEU A 303 8.67 16.67 -12.21
CA LEU A 303 8.81 17.66 -13.28
C LEU A 303 9.60 18.89 -12.81
N LYS A 304 9.33 19.41 -11.60
CA LYS A 304 10.06 20.56 -11.04
C LYS A 304 11.55 20.26 -10.78
N ALA A 305 11.86 19.01 -10.47
CA ALA A 305 13.22 18.53 -10.26
C ALA A 305 13.94 18.14 -11.56
N LEU A 306 13.21 17.95 -12.67
CA LEU A 306 13.78 17.51 -13.94
C LEU A 306 14.44 18.69 -14.67
N GLU A 307 15.75 18.61 -14.87
CA GLU A 307 16.53 19.64 -15.55
C GLU A 307 16.56 19.44 -17.08
N SER A 308 16.90 20.49 -17.81
CA SER A 308 16.95 20.46 -19.29
C SER A 308 17.97 19.46 -19.84
N ASP A 309 19.04 19.20 -19.10
CA ASP A 309 20.07 18.20 -19.44
C ASP A 309 19.66 16.75 -19.10
N ASN A 310 18.39 16.57 -18.73
CA ASN A 310 17.79 15.30 -18.34
C ASN A 310 18.36 14.75 -17.03
N THR A 311 18.95 15.56 -16.16
CA THR A 311 19.28 15.20 -14.76
C THR A 311 18.12 15.54 -13.82
N LEU A 312 18.18 15.00 -12.59
CA LEU A 312 17.22 15.30 -11.52
C LEU A 312 17.94 16.07 -10.42
N ASP A 313 17.51 17.31 -10.18
CA ASP A 313 17.93 18.10 -9.02
C ASP A 313 17.17 17.61 -7.77
N LEU A 314 17.81 16.68 -7.05
CA LEU A 314 17.26 16.08 -5.84
C LEU A 314 17.02 17.10 -4.72
N SER A 315 17.64 18.29 -4.75
CA SER A 315 17.41 19.34 -3.76
C SER A 315 16.02 19.97 -3.84
N LYS A 316 15.31 19.76 -4.97
CA LYS A 316 13.92 20.19 -5.19
C LYS A 316 12.89 19.12 -4.78
N LEU A 317 13.34 17.96 -4.32
CA LEU A 317 12.51 16.87 -3.83
C LEU A 317 12.60 16.76 -2.30
N ASP A 318 11.71 15.96 -1.70
CA ASP A 318 11.77 15.71 -0.27
C ASP A 318 13.06 14.94 0.05
N PRO A 319 13.95 15.45 0.92
CA PRO A 319 15.20 14.77 1.23
C PRO A 319 15.02 13.55 2.14
N GLY A 320 13.83 13.28 2.68
CA GLY A 320 13.59 12.18 3.62
C GLY A 320 14.20 12.38 5.01
N THR A 321 14.60 13.62 5.35
CA THR A 321 15.30 13.96 6.60
C THR A 321 14.42 14.70 7.60
N GLY A 322 13.10 14.55 7.48
CA GLY A 322 12.14 15.15 8.42
C GLY A 322 12.19 14.53 9.82
N VAL A 323 11.47 15.13 10.77
CA VAL A 323 11.31 14.59 12.13
C VAL A 323 10.79 13.15 12.07
N ALA A 324 11.60 12.19 12.49
CA ALA A 324 11.16 10.80 12.59
C ALA A 324 10.26 10.62 13.83
N LEU A 325 9.09 10.03 13.60
CA LEU A 325 8.07 9.80 14.63
C LEU A 325 7.73 8.32 14.73
N GLU A 326 7.89 7.75 15.92
CA GLU A 326 7.54 6.38 16.24
C GLU A 326 6.18 6.37 16.96
N ARG A 327 5.21 5.59 16.46
CA ARG A 327 3.91 5.43 17.11
C ARG A 327 3.93 4.19 18.01
N THR A 328 3.39 4.31 19.20
CA THR A 328 3.07 3.15 20.04
C THR A 328 1.59 2.79 19.91
N GLY A 329 1.29 1.57 19.46
CA GLY A 329 -0.05 1.03 19.26
C GLY A 329 -0.66 1.31 17.88
N SER A 330 -1.92 0.89 17.70
CA SER A 330 -2.70 1.08 16.46
C SER A 330 -2.83 2.56 16.08
N TRP A 331 -2.92 2.87 14.79
CA TRP A 331 -3.22 4.22 14.29
C TRP A 331 -4.69 4.60 14.46
N SER A 332 -5.59 3.63 14.62
CA SER A 332 -7.01 3.83 14.92
C SER A 332 -7.31 3.45 16.37
N THR A 333 -8.22 4.18 17.03
CA THR A 333 -8.53 3.97 18.44
C THR A 333 -9.88 4.56 18.84
N GLN A 334 -10.46 4.06 19.93
CA GLN A 334 -11.58 4.72 20.60
C GLN A 334 -11.16 6.06 21.22
N ALA A 335 -12.10 7.01 21.29
CA ALA A 335 -11.89 8.31 21.94
C ALA A 335 -11.56 8.19 23.44
N GLN A 336 -12.08 7.13 24.08
CA GLN A 336 -11.95 6.84 25.50
C GLN A 336 -11.43 5.42 25.67
N ILE A 337 -10.20 5.28 26.15
CA ILE A 337 -9.51 4.01 26.28
C ILE A 337 -9.55 3.58 27.74
N LYS A 338 -10.03 2.36 28.01
CA LYS A 338 -10.01 1.78 29.36
C LYS A 338 -8.63 1.17 29.63
N GLY A 339 -7.92 1.69 30.62
CA GLY A 339 -6.64 1.18 31.09
C GLY A 339 -6.77 -0.15 31.85
N GLU A 340 -5.63 -0.81 32.09
CA GLU A 340 -5.56 -2.06 32.87
C GLU A 340 -6.04 -1.90 34.33
N ASP A 341 -5.88 -0.70 34.88
CA ASP A 341 -6.37 -0.30 36.21
C ASP A 341 -7.89 -0.03 36.23
N GLY A 342 -8.55 -0.14 35.08
CA GLY A 342 -9.98 0.12 34.89
C GLY A 342 -10.32 1.60 34.70
N ASN A 343 -9.35 2.51 34.77
CA ASN A 343 -9.57 3.95 34.57
C ASN A 343 -9.70 4.27 33.08
N VAL A 344 -10.59 5.19 32.75
CA VAL A 344 -10.79 5.65 31.37
C VAL A 344 -9.92 6.87 31.11
N GLN A 345 -9.18 6.84 30.01
CA GLN A 345 -8.28 7.92 29.59
C GLN A 345 -8.62 8.36 28.16
N PRO A 346 -8.48 9.65 27.84
CA PRO A 346 -8.70 10.13 26.48
C PRO A 346 -7.62 9.57 25.52
N ALA A 347 -8.00 9.39 24.26
CA ALA A 347 -7.07 9.04 23.19
C ALA A 347 -5.92 10.06 23.08
N LYS A 348 -4.71 9.54 22.95
CA LYS A 348 -3.46 10.31 22.81
C LYS A 348 -2.82 10.05 21.46
N TRP A 349 -1.94 10.97 21.05
CA TRP A 349 -1.17 10.81 19.83
C TRP A 349 -0.15 9.68 19.93
N ASN A 350 0.44 9.44 21.12
CA ASN A 350 1.43 8.38 21.35
C ASN A 350 2.57 8.39 20.31
N LEU A 351 3.04 9.60 19.96
CA LEU A 351 4.12 9.78 19.00
C LEU A 351 5.39 10.16 19.75
N LYS A 352 6.36 9.25 19.71
CA LYS A 352 7.71 9.51 20.19
C LYS A 352 8.51 10.18 19.09
N ILE A 353 9.18 11.27 19.45
CA ILE A 353 10.10 12.00 18.59
C ILE A 353 11.47 11.36 18.71
N ASN A 354 12.06 10.96 17.59
CA ASN A 354 13.42 10.44 17.58
C ASN A 354 14.46 11.57 17.67
N ASP A 355 15.69 11.19 18.00
CA ASP A 355 16.82 12.12 18.07
C ASP A 355 17.09 12.82 16.72
N GLY A 356 17.82 13.94 16.76
CA GLY A 356 18.24 14.69 15.58
C GLY A 356 17.67 16.10 15.47
N PHE A 357 16.76 16.48 16.36
CA PHE A 357 16.16 17.81 16.42
C PHE A 357 16.22 18.39 17.83
N GLU A 358 16.49 19.69 17.96
CA GLU A 358 16.45 20.40 19.24
C GLU A 358 15.02 20.85 19.56
N PHE A 359 14.34 21.41 18.55
CA PHE A 359 12.97 21.86 18.66
C PHE A 359 12.09 21.23 17.58
N ILE A 360 10.81 21.08 17.89
CA ILE A 360 9.77 20.82 16.91
C ILE A 360 8.72 21.93 16.94
N ARG A 361 8.02 22.08 15.83
CA ARG A 361 6.75 22.78 15.76
C ARG A 361 5.75 21.82 15.15
N TYR A 362 4.53 21.82 15.66
CA TYR A 362 3.49 20.97 15.12
C TYR A 362 2.19 21.74 14.93
N LYS A 363 1.30 21.13 14.16
CA LYS A 363 -0.11 21.46 14.11
C LYS A 363 -0.93 20.21 13.88
N THR A 364 -2.18 20.24 14.34
CA THR A 364 -3.09 19.11 14.19
C THR A 364 -4.51 19.59 13.93
N GLY A 365 -5.30 18.76 13.25
CA GLY A 365 -6.69 19.01 12.93
C GLY A 365 -7.27 17.87 12.10
N PRO A 366 -8.50 18.03 11.58
CA PRO A 366 -9.08 17.05 10.66
C PRO A 366 -8.22 16.89 9.40
N ALA A 367 -7.96 15.65 8.98
CA ALA A 367 -7.03 15.37 7.89
C ALA A 367 -7.49 15.94 6.53
N TYR A 368 -8.81 16.08 6.31
CA TYR A 368 -9.38 16.66 5.08
C TYR A 368 -9.09 18.16 4.91
N SER A 369 -8.78 18.90 5.99
CA SER A 369 -8.59 20.36 5.94
C SER A 369 -7.23 20.84 6.45
N THR A 370 -6.47 19.96 7.09
CA THR A 370 -5.15 20.31 7.64
C THR A 370 -4.08 20.26 6.56
N ARG A 371 -3.62 21.43 6.12
CA ARG A 371 -2.63 21.63 5.04
C ARG A 371 -1.21 21.71 5.58
N CYS A 372 -0.50 20.59 5.72
CA CYS A 372 0.82 20.53 6.36
C CYS A 372 1.91 21.40 5.68
N GLU A 373 1.78 21.65 4.39
CA GLU A 373 2.68 22.45 3.58
C GLU A 373 2.58 23.97 3.83
N LEU A 374 1.52 24.43 4.52
CA LEU A 374 1.27 25.84 4.79
C LEU A 374 1.68 26.25 6.21
N ALA A 375 2.21 27.46 6.37
CA ALA A 375 2.66 27.98 7.67
C ALA A 375 1.55 28.15 8.72
N LYS A 376 0.32 28.47 8.27
CA LYS A 376 -0.81 28.70 9.16
C LYS A 376 -1.10 27.47 10.03
N GLY A 377 -1.17 27.69 11.34
CA GLY A 377 -1.53 26.68 12.35
C GLY A 377 -0.34 26.05 13.08
N TYR A 378 0.90 26.17 12.59
CA TYR A 378 2.06 25.68 13.33
C TYR A 378 2.31 26.50 14.59
N GLY A 379 2.39 25.82 15.73
CA GLY A 379 2.65 26.44 17.03
C GLY A 379 4.06 27.03 17.19
N ALA A 380 4.32 27.52 18.40
CA ALA A 380 5.66 27.93 18.83
C ALA A 380 6.61 26.71 18.92
N PRO A 381 7.94 26.91 18.80
CA PRO A 381 8.92 25.85 19.01
C PRO A 381 8.79 25.23 20.41
N LEU A 382 8.83 23.90 20.47
CA LEU A 382 8.86 23.09 21.68
C LEU A 382 10.08 22.21 21.66
N ARG A 383 10.71 21.96 22.82
CA ARG A 383 11.90 21.10 22.86
C ARG A 383 11.52 19.68 22.49
N ALA A 384 12.24 19.09 21.54
CA ALA A 384 12.00 17.71 21.11
C ALA A 384 12.24 16.71 22.25
N ALA A 385 13.25 16.98 23.08
CA ALA A 385 13.61 16.16 24.24
C ALA A 385 12.50 16.03 25.30
N ASP A 386 11.58 17.01 25.37
CA ASP A 386 10.45 16.98 26.31
C ASP A 386 9.31 16.05 25.83
N GLN A 387 9.44 15.46 24.62
CA GLN A 387 8.50 14.49 24.04
C GLN A 387 7.03 14.94 24.09
N PRO A 388 6.69 16.18 23.63
CA PRO A 388 5.37 16.76 23.84
C PRO A 388 4.24 16.03 23.10
N LEU A 389 4.54 15.11 22.18
CA LEU A 389 3.55 14.40 21.36
C LEU A 389 3.14 13.02 21.91
N ILE A 390 3.77 12.55 22.99
CA ILE A 390 3.40 11.26 23.63
C ILE A 390 2.05 11.40 24.33
N GLU A 391 1.96 12.35 25.26
CA GLU A 391 0.79 12.55 26.12
C GLU A 391 -0.25 13.52 25.55
N LEU A 392 -0.01 14.03 24.33
CA LEU A 392 -0.90 15.01 23.70
C LEU A 392 -2.26 14.37 23.36
N PRO A 393 -3.39 14.89 23.88
CA PRO A 393 -4.71 14.38 23.54
C PRO A 393 -5.06 14.66 22.08
N VAL A 394 -5.77 13.72 21.46
CA VAL A 394 -6.23 13.80 20.06
C VAL A 394 -7.53 14.61 19.97
N GLY A 395 -8.37 14.51 20.99
CA GLY A 395 -9.76 14.97 21.00
C GLY A 395 -10.75 13.82 20.80
N PRO A 396 -12.02 13.98 21.20
CA PRO A 396 -13.00 12.90 21.19
C PRO A 396 -13.78 12.78 19.87
N GLU A 397 -13.59 13.71 18.94
CA GLU A 397 -14.34 13.77 17.68
C GLU A 397 -13.93 12.62 16.76
N GLU A 398 -14.94 11.87 16.29
CA GLU A 398 -14.78 10.75 15.38
C GLU A 398 -14.24 11.18 14.00
N GLY A 399 -13.46 10.29 13.39
CA GLY A 399 -12.83 10.47 12.09
C GLY A 399 -11.31 10.65 12.13
N VAL A 400 -10.75 10.94 10.96
CA VAL A 400 -9.30 10.94 10.74
C VAL A 400 -8.71 12.34 10.96
N ARG A 401 -7.74 12.41 11.87
CA ARG A 401 -6.96 13.61 12.16
C ARG A 401 -5.54 13.45 11.62
N SER A 402 -4.90 14.57 11.29
CA SER A 402 -3.49 14.60 10.95
C SER A 402 -2.68 15.40 11.96
N MET A 403 -1.45 14.97 12.16
CA MET A 403 -0.39 15.66 12.89
C MET A 403 0.70 16.01 11.90
N CYS A 404 0.95 17.30 11.67
CA CYS A 404 2.07 17.78 10.87
C CYS A 404 3.18 18.23 11.81
N VAL A 405 4.40 17.73 11.61
CA VAL A 405 5.57 18.08 12.45
C VAL A 405 6.72 18.57 11.57
N ILE A 406 7.30 19.69 11.98
CA ILE A 406 8.55 20.22 11.43
C ILE A 406 9.58 20.38 12.55
N GLY A 407 10.85 20.09 12.28
CA GLY A 407 11.93 20.17 13.25
C GLY A 407 12.92 21.30 12.97
N ILE A 408 13.64 21.71 14.01
CA ILE A 408 14.81 22.59 13.98
C ILE A 408 15.97 21.80 14.57
N LYS A 409 17.06 21.63 13.82
CA LYS A 409 18.25 20.89 14.29
C LYS A 409 19.08 21.75 15.26
N PRO A 410 19.91 21.15 16.15
CA PRO A 410 20.68 21.88 17.15
C PRO A 410 21.56 23.02 16.61
N ASP A 411 22.08 22.89 15.39
CA ASP A 411 22.96 23.88 14.76
C ASP A 411 22.25 24.74 13.70
N GLU A 412 20.92 24.67 13.63
CA GLU A 412 20.10 25.39 12.64
C GLU A 412 19.12 26.35 13.33
N THR A 413 18.88 27.52 12.74
CA THR A 413 17.85 28.45 13.21
C THR A 413 16.54 28.30 12.44
N ALA A 414 16.60 27.72 11.24
CA ALA A 414 15.45 27.51 10.38
C ALA A 414 14.84 26.13 10.65
N SER A 415 13.52 26.03 10.57
CA SER A 415 12.85 24.74 10.56
C SER A 415 13.01 24.07 9.20
N GLN A 416 12.88 22.74 9.16
CA GLN A 416 12.72 22.00 7.91
C GLN A 416 11.60 22.63 7.05
N PRO A 417 11.69 22.56 5.71
CA PRO A 417 10.66 23.09 4.83
C PRO A 417 9.29 22.45 5.12
N MET A 418 8.26 23.28 5.28
CA MET A 418 6.90 22.81 5.56
C MET A 418 6.30 21.88 4.50
N PRO A 419 6.59 22.02 3.19
CA PRO A 419 6.17 21.04 2.19
C PRO A 419 6.67 19.60 2.46
N TYR A 420 7.72 19.45 3.26
CA TYR A 420 8.31 18.16 3.65
C TYR A 420 8.05 17.82 5.13
N ALA A 421 7.02 18.43 5.73
CA ALA A 421 6.57 18.08 7.08
C ALA A 421 6.34 16.58 7.23
N THR A 422 6.69 16.04 8.39
CA THR A 422 6.31 14.67 8.75
C THR A 422 4.81 14.67 9.04
N VAL A 423 4.07 13.74 8.45
CA VAL A 423 2.63 13.62 8.64
C VAL A 423 2.29 12.28 9.27
N LYS A 424 1.59 12.30 10.40
CA LYS A 424 1.01 11.10 11.02
C LYS A 424 -0.50 11.24 11.09
N LEU A 425 -1.22 10.20 10.66
CA LEU A 425 -2.66 10.12 10.85
C LEU A 425 -3.01 9.45 12.19
N ARG A 426 -4.15 9.84 12.76
CA ARG A 426 -4.80 9.17 13.89
C ARG A 426 -6.30 9.15 13.63
N GLU A 427 -6.91 7.99 13.68
CA GLU A 427 -8.36 7.86 13.63
C GLU A 427 -8.92 7.71 15.04
N ILE A 428 -10.00 8.46 15.29
CA ILE A 428 -10.90 8.21 16.40
C ILE A 428 -12.12 7.49 15.83
N ASP A 429 -12.35 6.27 16.29
CA ASP A 429 -13.48 5.44 15.87
C ASP A 429 -14.13 4.82 17.11
N ASN A 430 -15.39 5.18 17.35
CA ASN A 430 -16.20 4.66 18.46
C ASN A 430 -17.35 3.77 17.95
N THR A 431 -17.35 3.45 16.65
CA THR A 431 -18.42 2.74 15.98
C THR A 431 -18.03 1.27 15.81
N PRO A 432 -18.72 0.34 16.49
CA PRO A 432 -18.42 -1.08 16.34
C PRO A 432 -18.60 -1.61 14.92
N PRO A 433 -17.82 -2.63 14.51
CA PRO A 433 -17.97 -3.25 13.22
C PRO A 433 -19.35 -3.91 13.11
N VAL A 434 -19.98 -3.79 11.93
CA VAL A 434 -21.31 -4.34 11.68
C VAL A 434 -21.26 -5.75 11.10
N HIS A 435 -20.15 -6.11 10.43
CA HIS A 435 -19.96 -7.49 9.98
C HIS A 435 -19.39 -8.35 11.10
N VAL A 436 -20.00 -9.53 11.24
CA VAL A 436 -19.62 -10.54 12.23
C VAL A 436 -18.68 -11.56 11.60
N PRO A 437 -17.77 -12.19 12.38
CA PRO A 437 -17.01 -13.33 11.92
C PRO A 437 -17.92 -14.49 11.50
N GLU A 438 -17.56 -15.19 10.43
CA GLU A 438 -18.22 -16.44 10.06
C GLU A 438 -17.52 -17.64 10.72
N ILE A 439 -18.29 -18.47 11.42
CA ILE A 439 -17.80 -19.74 11.99
C ILE A 439 -17.98 -20.85 10.96
N ALA A 440 -16.93 -21.08 10.15
CA ALA A 440 -16.87 -22.17 9.20
C ALA A 440 -16.46 -23.47 9.91
N VAL A 441 -17.16 -24.58 9.58
CA VAL A 441 -16.90 -25.89 10.18
C VAL A 441 -16.72 -26.89 9.06
N GLN A 442 -15.65 -27.66 9.12
CA GLN A 442 -15.31 -28.70 8.17
C GLN A 442 -15.07 -30.01 8.91
N GLU A 443 -15.51 -31.10 8.31
CA GLU A 443 -15.23 -32.43 8.83
C GLU A 443 -13.75 -32.78 8.59
N ASN A 444 -13.07 -33.29 9.62
CA ASN A 444 -11.67 -33.71 9.53
C ASN A 444 -11.43 -34.98 10.36
N GLY A 445 -11.67 -36.14 9.75
CA GLY A 445 -11.49 -37.44 10.40
C GLY A 445 -12.35 -37.58 11.66
N ASP A 446 -11.69 -37.78 12.80
CA ASP A 446 -12.31 -37.90 14.14
C ASP A 446 -12.60 -36.55 14.82
N ARG A 447 -12.35 -35.43 14.14
CA ARG A 447 -12.50 -34.07 14.66
C ARG A 447 -13.31 -33.17 13.74
N TRP A 448 -13.77 -32.06 14.30
CA TRP A 448 -14.25 -30.89 13.58
C TRP A 448 -13.08 -29.92 13.41
N GLY A 449 -12.81 -29.48 12.17
CA GLY A 449 -11.98 -28.32 11.91
C GLY A 449 -12.85 -27.07 11.92
N VAL A 450 -12.55 -26.12 12.81
CA VAL A 450 -13.27 -24.84 12.91
C VAL A 450 -12.36 -23.73 12.43
N LEU A 451 -12.88 -22.90 11.53
CA LEU A 451 -12.20 -21.74 10.95
C LEU A 451 -13.05 -20.50 11.20
N LEU A 452 -12.44 -19.45 11.74
CA LEU A 452 -13.04 -18.13 11.77
C LEU A 452 -12.67 -17.38 10.51
N GLN A 453 -13.67 -17.01 9.71
CA GLN A 453 -13.48 -16.16 8.54
C GLN A 453 -13.85 -14.73 8.91
N LEU A 454 -12.87 -13.83 8.79
CA LEU A 454 -13.04 -12.42 9.08
C LEU A 454 -13.29 -11.63 7.81
N THR A 455 -14.06 -10.55 7.95
CA THR A 455 -14.22 -9.57 6.87
C THR A 455 -13.03 -8.61 6.92
N ALA A 456 -12.16 -8.66 5.91
CA ALA A 456 -10.97 -7.79 5.85
C ALA A 456 -11.35 -6.30 5.96
N ASN A 457 -10.51 -5.54 6.66
CA ASN A 457 -10.66 -4.12 7.02
C ASN A 457 -11.91 -3.75 7.85
N GLU A 458 -12.75 -4.73 8.21
CA GLU A 458 -13.89 -4.53 9.10
C GLU A 458 -13.64 -5.23 10.44
N ASN A 459 -13.15 -6.47 10.40
CA ASN A 459 -12.68 -7.20 11.57
C ASN A 459 -11.16 -7.29 11.49
N ALA A 460 -10.47 -6.47 12.27
CA ALA A 460 -9.02 -6.54 12.43
C ALA A 460 -8.62 -7.76 13.29
N ARG A 461 -9.46 -8.14 14.25
CA ARG A 461 -9.20 -9.25 15.19
C ARG A 461 -10.46 -10.08 15.42
N ALA A 462 -10.27 -11.32 15.86
CA ALA A 462 -11.36 -12.21 16.29
C ALA A 462 -11.11 -12.68 17.72
N ASN A 463 -12.18 -12.70 18.50
CA ASN A 463 -12.20 -13.29 19.82
C ASN A 463 -13.11 -14.51 19.82
N ILE A 464 -12.67 -15.58 20.45
CA ILE A 464 -13.40 -16.85 20.49
C ILE A 464 -13.55 -17.38 21.90
N LYS A 465 -14.67 -18.06 22.13
CA LYS A 465 -14.92 -18.90 23.29
C LYS A 465 -15.62 -20.16 22.85
N TYR A 466 -15.21 -21.32 23.37
CA TYR A 466 -15.88 -22.57 23.06
C TYR A 466 -15.88 -23.53 24.25
N GLY A 467 -16.86 -24.42 24.28
CA GLY A 467 -17.01 -25.42 25.33
C GLY A 467 -18.19 -26.35 25.07
N PRO A 468 -18.54 -27.22 26.05
CA PRO A 468 -19.73 -28.06 25.94
C PRO A 468 -20.98 -27.21 25.73
N GLN A 469 -21.82 -27.59 24.76
CA GLN A 469 -23.00 -26.82 24.35
C GLN A 469 -23.93 -26.47 25.54
N SER A 470 -24.05 -27.38 26.51
CA SER A 470 -24.91 -27.22 27.69
C SER A 470 -24.42 -26.20 28.73
N THR A 471 -23.15 -25.80 28.69
CA THR A 471 -22.52 -24.94 29.73
C THR A 471 -21.90 -23.66 29.17
N THR A 472 -21.85 -23.52 27.85
CA THR A 472 -21.21 -22.38 27.20
C THR A 472 -22.23 -21.28 26.94
N GLU A 473 -22.07 -20.15 27.63
CA GLU A 473 -22.94 -18.98 27.51
C GLU A 473 -22.25 -17.87 26.72
N CYS A 474 -22.63 -17.66 25.46
CA CYS A 474 -21.94 -16.68 24.60
C CYS A 474 -22.05 -15.23 25.10
N ALA A 475 -23.13 -14.87 25.81
CA ALA A 475 -23.31 -13.52 26.34
C ALA A 475 -22.36 -13.17 27.51
N ASN A 476 -21.78 -14.16 28.18
CA ASN A 476 -20.78 -13.92 29.21
C ASN A 476 -19.43 -13.60 28.54
N MET A 477 -18.81 -12.46 28.85
CA MET A 477 -17.52 -12.10 28.25
C MET A 477 -16.33 -12.88 28.84
N ASP A 478 -16.50 -13.54 29.97
CA ASP A 478 -15.47 -14.37 30.56
C ASP A 478 -15.11 -15.56 29.66
N GLY A 479 -13.82 -15.77 29.46
CA GLY A 479 -13.27 -16.90 28.71
C GLY A 479 -13.12 -16.68 27.21
N TYR A 480 -13.41 -15.49 26.68
CA TYR A 480 -13.02 -15.13 25.32
C TYR A 480 -11.51 -14.90 25.22
N GLN A 481 -10.91 -15.35 24.13
CA GLN A 481 -9.49 -15.19 23.83
C GLN A 481 -9.30 -14.74 22.39
N ALA A 482 -8.32 -13.86 22.16
CA ALA A 482 -7.87 -13.51 20.82
C ALA A 482 -7.34 -14.77 20.13
N TYR A 483 -7.80 -15.05 18.91
CA TYR A 483 -7.52 -16.33 18.27
C TYR A 483 -7.17 -16.21 16.80
N ASP A 484 -6.07 -16.86 16.39
CA ASP A 484 -5.63 -16.91 15.01
C ASP A 484 -6.29 -18.08 14.27
N VAL A 485 -7.36 -17.73 13.56
CA VAL A 485 -7.97 -18.37 12.39
C VAL A 485 -8.49 -19.81 12.51
N SER A 486 -7.82 -20.82 13.09
CA SER A 486 -8.35 -22.19 13.09
C SER A 486 -7.97 -23.10 14.25
N PHE A 487 -8.88 -24.02 14.61
CA PHE A 487 -8.68 -25.00 15.67
C PHE A 487 -9.49 -26.28 15.43
N TYR A 488 -9.22 -27.29 16.25
CA TYR A 488 -9.89 -28.59 16.16
C TYR A 488 -10.69 -28.88 17.42
N LEU A 489 -11.88 -29.44 17.25
CA LEU A 489 -12.73 -29.94 18.32
C LEU A 489 -12.99 -31.43 18.14
N SER A 490 -13.03 -32.18 19.25
CA SER A 490 -13.33 -33.62 19.22
C SER A 490 -14.81 -33.88 18.90
N LYS A 491 -15.12 -35.02 18.29
CA LYS A 491 -16.50 -35.48 18.05
C LYS A 491 -17.14 -36.23 19.23
N ASP A 492 -16.51 -36.20 20.40
CA ASP A 492 -16.96 -36.93 21.61
C ASP A 492 -18.14 -36.25 22.33
N ARG A 493 -18.43 -34.99 22.00
CA ARG A 493 -19.51 -34.19 22.59
C ARG A 493 -19.99 -33.13 21.61
N GLN A 494 -21.15 -32.53 21.92
CA GLN A 494 -21.63 -31.35 21.24
C GLN A 494 -20.94 -30.10 21.77
N TRP A 495 -20.47 -29.27 20.85
CA TRP A 495 -19.77 -28.03 21.17
C TRP A 495 -20.65 -26.83 20.88
N ARG A 496 -20.44 -25.76 21.64
CA ARG A 496 -20.85 -24.42 21.25
C ARG A 496 -19.61 -23.58 21.07
N VAL A 497 -19.50 -22.97 19.90
CA VAL A 497 -18.46 -22.00 19.56
C VAL A 497 -19.12 -20.63 19.50
N CYS A 498 -18.60 -19.68 20.25
CA CYS A 498 -19.01 -18.28 20.25
C CYS A 498 -17.85 -17.43 19.72
N ALA A 499 -18.14 -16.44 18.88
CA ALA A 499 -17.12 -15.54 18.35
C ALA A 499 -17.66 -14.11 18.22
N PHE A 500 -16.77 -13.13 18.29
CA PHE A 500 -17.03 -11.77 17.83
C PHE A 500 -15.76 -11.19 17.21
N GLY A 501 -15.93 -10.22 16.32
CA GLY A 501 -14.83 -9.49 15.69
C GLY A 501 -14.57 -8.18 16.41
N GLU A 502 -13.35 -7.67 16.35
CA GLU A 502 -13.01 -6.30 16.73
C GLU A 502 -12.47 -5.57 15.50
N ASP A 503 -12.80 -4.28 15.36
CA ASP A 503 -12.20 -3.41 14.36
C ASP A 503 -10.78 -2.97 14.77
N GLU A 504 -10.16 -2.11 13.97
CA GLU A 504 -8.79 -1.63 14.21
C GLU A 504 -8.68 -0.66 15.41
N ALA A 505 -9.80 -0.06 15.82
CA ALA A 505 -9.91 0.78 17.02
C ALA A 505 -10.19 -0.02 18.30
N GLY A 506 -10.47 -1.32 18.17
CA GLY A 506 -10.78 -2.24 19.26
C GLY A 506 -12.24 -2.22 19.70
N ASN A 507 -13.17 -1.73 18.88
CA ASN A 507 -14.59 -1.81 19.20
C ASN A 507 -15.08 -3.26 19.00
N PRO A 508 -15.73 -3.88 20.00
CA PRO A 508 -16.26 -5.23 19.87
C PRO A 508 -17.54 -5.24 19.04
N GLY A 509 -17.54 -6.05 17.99
CA GLY A 509 -18.72 -6.31 17.16
C GLY A 509 -19.72 -7.27 17.83
N PRO A 510 -20.85 -7.55 17.15
CA PRO A 510 -21.85 -8.49 17.66
C PRO A 510 -21.32 -9.91 17.82
N ILE A 511 -21.80 -10.60 18.86
CA ILE A 511 -21.45 -12.00 19.13
C ILE A 511 -22.29 -12.93 18.26
N VAL A 512 -21.62 -13.87 17.60
CA VAL A 512 -22.22 -15.01 16.89
C VAL A 512 -21.92 -16.32 17.60
N SER A 513 -22.73 -17.33 17.32
CA SER A 513 -22.53 -18.67 17.86
C SER A 513 -22.87 -19.77 16.86
N LYS A 514 -22.20 -20.91 16.97
CA LYS A 514 -22.50 -22.12 16.22
C LYS A 514 -22.37 -23.34 17.12
N ASP A 515 -23.42 -24.16 17.10
CA ASP A 515 -23.42 -25.47 17.76
C ASP A 515 -22.93 -26.53 16.76
N ILE A 516 -22.03 -27.42 17.20
CA ILE A 516 -21.31 -28.40 16.37
C ILE A 516 -21.48 -29.81 16.93
#